data_AF-A0AAU6HZ63-F1
#
_entry.id   AF-A0AAU6HZ63-F1
#
_cell.length_a   1.000
_cell.length_b   1.000
_cell.length_c   1.000
_cell.angle_alpha   90.00
_cell.angle_beta   90.00
_cell.angle_gamma   90.00
#
_symmetry.space_group_name_H-M   'P 1'
#
loop_
_entity.id
_entity.type
_entity.pdbx_description
1 polymer ?
#
loop_
_entity_poly.entity_id
_entity_poly.type
_entity_poly.pdbx_seq_one_letter_code
_entity_poly.pdbx_strand_id
1 'polypeptide(L)'
;MHDLDPDKLPEVKVDGNAGWLQAALTAAQRRGLWETPGTSVFAVVELTSKSFVGHAEGEDKDPQVKLRITVAEVAQDHEQAGLVAEVMRAMMRRRRMNGTLDELGPGSRDVEAAVAEALASHPTEGEFEVHNDRKRRAGRIEQYG
;
A
#
# COMPACT_ATOMS: atom_id res chain seq x y z
N MET A 1 -19.29 18.19 -13.78
CA MET A 1 -18.49 18.43 -12.56
C MET A 1 -19.38 18.01 -11.41
N HIS A 2 -18.95 17.03 -10.62
CA HIS A 2 -19.76 16.53 -9.50
C HIS A 2 -19.38 17.34 -8.27
N ASP A 3 -20.31 18.18 -7.80
CA ASP A 3 -20.09 19.00 -6.61
C ASP A 3 -20.49 18.20 -5.38
N LEU A 4 -19.57 18.18 -4.42
CA LEU A 4 -19.79 17.69 -3.08
C LEU A 4 -19.85 18.93 -2.19
N ASP A 5 -20.81 19.00 -1.27
CA ASP A 5 -20.77 19.96 -0.17
C ASP A 5 -19.39 19.88 0.52
N PRO A 6 -18.63 20.99 0.65
CA PRO A 6 -17.30 21.00 1.25
C PRO A 6 -17.24 20.37 2.65
N ASP A 7 -18.34 20.39 3.39
CA ASP A 7 -18.42 19.87 4.76
C ASP A 7 -18.81 18.39 4.82
N LYS A 8 -19.10 17.75 3.68
CA LYS A 8 -19.43 16.31 3.59
C LYS A 8 -18.24 15.49 3.10
N LEU A 9 -17.99 14.35 3.75
CA LEU A 9 -16.99 13.36 3.31
C LEU A 9 -17.68 12.13 2.70
N PRO A 10 -17.20 11.59 1.56
CA PRO A 10 -17.77 10.38 1.00
C PRO A 10 -17.36 9.16 1.82
N GLU A 11 -18.30 8.22 1.98
CA GLU A 11 -17.97 6.88 2.45
C GLU A 11 -17.07 6.19 1.42
N VAL A 12 -15.95 5.63 1.88
CA VAL A 12 -14.99 4.91 1.04
C VAL A 12 -15.22 3.41 1.14
N LYS A 13 -15.56 2.78 0.00
CA LYS A 13 -15.77 1.33 -0.10
C LYS A 13 -14.75 0.70 -1.03
N VAL A 14 -14.20 -0.44 -0.64
CA VAL A 14 -13.38 -1.27 -1.54
C VAL A 14 -14.31 -2.17 -2.36
N ASP A 15 -14.09 -2.21 -3.67
CA ASP A 15 -14.79 -3.10 -4.59
C ASP A 15 -14.50 -4.56 -4.25
N GLY A 16 -15.56 -5.38 -4.20
CA GLY A 16 -15.46 -6.79 -3.82
C GLY A 16 -14.63 -7.65 -4.79
N ASN A 17 -14.21 -7.09 -5.93
CA ASN A 17 -13.31 -7.77 -6.86
C ASN A 17 -11.83 -7.53 -6.48
N ALA A 18 -11.28 -8.44 -5.67
CA ALA A 18 -9.90 -8.39 -5.18
C ALA A 18 -8.92 -9.28 -5.99
N GLY A 19 -9.18 -9.51 -7.29
CA GLY A 19 -8.40 -10.42 -8.13
C GLY A 19 -6.90 -10.15 -8.13
N TRP A 20 -6.48 -8.88 -8.08
CA TRP A 20 -5.08 -8.47 -7.98
C TRP A 20 -4.42 -8.93 -6.68
N LEU A 21 -5.11 -8.75 -5.54
CA LEU A 21 -4.61 -9.21 -4.24
C LEU A 21 -4.50 -10.74 -4.20
N GLN A 22 -5.49 -11.43 -4.76
CA GLN A 22 -5.42 -12.89 -4.90
C GLN A 22 -4.19 -13.28 -5.72
N ALA A 23 -3.97 -12.68 -6.89
CA ALA A 23 -2.84 -12.99 -7.77
C ALA A 23 -1.47 -12.78 -7.10
N ALA A 24 -1.35 -11.76 -6.25
CA ALA A 24 -0.12 -11.44 -5.52
C ALA A 24 0.22 -12.41 -4.38
N LEU A 25 -0.75 -13.16 -3.86
CA LEU A 25 -0.54 -14.13 -2.78
C LEU A 25 0.07 -15.43 -3.28
N THR A 26 1.08 -15.92 -2.56
CA THR A 26 1.60 -17.28 -2.77
C THR A 26 0.59 -18.34 -2.33
N ALA A 27 0.72 -19.57 -2.84
CA ALA A 27 -0.10 -20.69 -2.42
C ALA A 27 0.02 -20.98 -0.91
N ALA A 28 1.23 -20.86 -0.36
CA ALA A 28 1.48 -21.06 1.07
C ALA A 28 0.76 -20.01 1.92
N GLN A 29 0.77 -18.74 1.52
CA GLN A 29 0.06 -17.67 2.22
C GLN A 29 -1.45 -17.87 2.18
N ARG A 30 -2.02 -18.21 1.02
CA ARG A 30 -3.46 -18.49 0.90
C ARG A 30 -3.88 -19.63 1.81
N ARG A 31 -3.06 -20.68 1.87
CA ARG A 31 -3.28 -21.84 2.74
C ARG A 31 -3.15 -21.48 4.21
N GLY A 32 -2.12 -20.73 4.60
CA GLY A 32 -1.92 -20.27 5.98
C GLY A 32 -3.05 -19.37 6.49
N LEU A 33 -3.58 -18.48 5.65
CA LEU A 33 -4.75 -17.65 5.98
C LEU A 33 -6.01 -18.48 6.26
N TRP A 34 -6.15 -19.65 5.62
CA TRP A 34 -7.27 -20.56 5.84
C TRP A 34 -7.05 -21.46 7.07
N GLU A 35 -5.88 -22.11 7.14
CA GLU A 35 -5.58 -23.14 8.14
C GLU A 35 -5.25 -22.57 9.52
N THR A 36 -4.78 -21.31 9.57
CA THR A 36 -4.34 -20.67 10.82
C THR A 36 -5.06 -19.32 11.00
N PRO A 37 -6.30 -19.32 11.53
CA PRO A 37 -7.05 -18.10 11.84
C PRO A 37 -6.24 -17.14 12.71
N GLY A 38 -6.24 -15.85 12.35
CA GLY A 38 -5.42 -14.82 12.99
C GLY A 38 -4.04 -14.61 12.34
N THR A 39 -3.70 -15.41 11.32
CA THR A 39 -2.54 -15.12 10.45
C THR A 39 -2.76 -13.83 9.67
N SER A 40 -1.71 -13.00 9.62
CA SER A 40 -1.69 -11.75 8.85
C SER A 40 -0.68 -11.85 7.71
N VAL A 41 -1.05 -11.28 6.57
CA VAL A 41 -0.13 -11.00 5.45
C VAL A 41 -0.08 -9.49 5.25
N PHE A 42 1.10 -8.98 4.94
CA PHE A 42 1.30 -7.56 4.68
C PHE A 42 1.34 -7.32 3.17
N ALA A 43 0.61 -6.31 2.70
CA ALA A 43 0.51 -5.99 1.29
C ALA A 43 0.60 -4.47 1.06
N VAL A 44 1.13 -4.10 -0.10
CA VAL A 44 1.07 -2.74 -0.65
C VAL A 44 0.10 -2.78 -1.83
N VAL A 45 -0.86 -1.87 -1.84
CA VAL A 45 -1.91 -1.82 -2.87
C VAL A 45 -2.04 -0.42 -3.46
N GLU A 46 -2.31 -0.37 -4.75
CA GLU A 46 -2.79 0.86 -5.40
C GLU A 46 -4.32 0.83 -5.47
N LEU A 47 -4.96 1.87 -4.93
CA LEU A 47 -6.41 2.02 -4.94
C LEU A 47 -6.82 3.06 -5.98
N THR A 48 -7.56 2.62 -7.00
CA THR A 48 -8.11 3.51 -8.04
C THR A 48 -9.61 3.70 -7.84
N SER A 49 -10.08 4.95 -7.86
CA SER A 49 -11.52 5.26 -7.89
C SER A 49 -12.16 4.73 -9.19
N LYS A 50 -13.24 3.95 -9.07
CA LYS A 50 -13.94 3.36 -10.23
C LYS A 50 -15.33 3.89 -10.44
N SER A 51 -16.03 4.18 -9.35
CA SER A 51 -17.35 4.80 -9.41
C SER A 51 -17.55 5.63 -8.17
N PHE A 52 -18.20 6.77 -8.30
CA PHE A 52 -18.69 7.55 -7.18
C PHE A 52 -20.20 7.72 -7.36
N VAL A 53 -20.93 7.75 -6.25
CA VAL A 53 -22.32 8.16 -6.19
C VAL A 53 -22.29 9.57 -5.59
N GLY A 54 -22.51 10.56 -6.45
CA GLY A 54 -22.67 11.95 -6.02
C GLY A 54 -24.08 12.17 -5.47
N HIS A 55 -24.21 13.09 -4.52
CA HIS A 55 -25.48 13.45 -3.93
C HIS A 55 -26.31 14.29 -4.92
N ALA A 56 -27.43 13.77 -5.40
CA ALA A 56 -28.44 14.62 -6.02
C ALA A 56 -29.21 15.37 -4.91
N GLU A 57 -29.62 16.61 -5.17
CA GLU A 57 -30.41 17.41 -4.22
C GLU A 57 -31.70 16.65 -3.84
N GLY A 58 -31.81 16.20 -2.58
CA GLY A 58 -32.95 15.44 -2.07
C GLY A 58 -32.78 13.92 -1.94
N GLU A 59 -31.61 13.35 -2.26
CA GLU A 59 -31.33 11.93 -1.98
C GLU A 59 -30.90 11.71 -0.52
N ASP A 60 -31.60 10.85 0.21
CA ASP A 60 -31.29 10.50 1.61
C ASP A 60 -30.14 9.47 1.73
N LYS A 61 -29.12 9.65 0.88
CA LYS A 61 -27.92 8.80 0.87
C LYS A 61 -26.68 9.64 0.97
N ASP A 62 -25.80 9.21 1.87
CA ASP A 62 -24.47 9.77 1.98
C ASP A 62 -23.68 9.57 0.68
N PRO A 63 -22.83 10.53 0.29
CA PRO A 63 -21.96 10.40 -0.85
C PRO A 63 -21.04 9.19 -0.68
N GLN A 64 -20.77 8.45 -1.76
CA GLN A 64 -19.94 7.24 -1.69
C GLN A 64 -18.93 7.21 -2.84
N VAL A 65 -17.71 6.77 -2.54
CA VAL A 65 -16.69 6.45 -3.54
C VAL A 65 -16.29 4.99 -3.43
N LYS A 66 -16.30 4.30 -4.57
CA LYS A 66 -15.88 2.91 -4.70
C LYS A 66 -14.48 2.85 -5.28
N LEU A 67 -13.54 2.34 -4.49
CA LEU A 67 -12.15 2.10 -4.88
C LEU A 67 -11.97 0.67 -5.34
N ARG A 68 -11.10 0.44 -6.31
CA ARG A 68 -10.66 -0.90 -6.72
C ARG A 68 -9.15 -1.00 -6.54
N ILE A 69 -8.70 -2.13 -6.00
CA ILE A 69 -7.29 -2.51 -6.04
C ILE A 69 -6.90 -2.72 -7.50
N THR A 70 -6.00 -1.91 -8.04
CA THR A 70 -5.51 -2.03 -9.43
C THR A 70 -4.13 -2.64 -9.51
N VAL A 71 -3.35 -2.53 -8.44
CA VAL A 71 -2.05 -3.17 -8.26
C VAL A 71 -1.99 -3.69 -6.83
N ALA A 72 -1.40 -4.86 -6.64
CA ALA A 72 -1.16 -5.42 -5.32
C ALA A 72 0.17 -6.18 -5.33
N GLU A 73 0.96 -5.96 -4.28
CA GLU A 73 2.13 -6.76 -3.97
C GLU A 73 2.07 -7.19 -2.51
N VAL A 74 2.37 -8.46 -2.25
CA VAL A 74 2.34 -9.04 -0.90
C VAL A 74 3.77 -9.34 -0.48
N ALA A 75 4.12 -9.04 0.78
CA ALA A 75 5.39 -9.44 1.35
C ALA A 75 5.56 -10.96 1.27
N GLN A 76 6.62 -11.44 0.61
CA GLN A 76 6.84 -12.86 0.33
C GLN A 76 7.50 -13.59 1.50
N ASP A 77 8.19 -12.86 2.37
CA ASP A 77 8.93 -13.38 3.52
C ASP A 77 8.84 -12.43 4.73
N HIS A 78 9.48 -12.83 5.84
CA HIS A 78 9.46 -12.09 7.09
C HIS A 78 10.22 -10.76 7.03
N GLU A 79 11.26 -10.67 6.20
CA GLU A 79 12.05 -9.44 6.05
C GLU A 79 11.20 -8.37 5.35
N GLN A 80 10.59 -8.73 4.21
CA GLN A 80 9.66 -7.85 3.50
C GLN A 80 8.46 -7.46 4.37
N ALA A 81 7.91 -8.41 5.15
CA ALA A 81 6.81 -8.11 6.05
C ALA A 81 7.23 -7.10 7.14
N GLY A 82 8.47 -7.23 7.65
CA GLY A 82 9.06 -6.29 8.60
C GLY A 82 9.19 -4.88 8.02
N LEU A 83 9.64 -4.77 6.76
CA LEU A 83 9.76 -3.48 6.06
C LEU A 83 8.39 -2.81 5.88
N VAL A 84 7.38 -3.53 5.41
CA VAL A 84 6.01 -2.99 5.24
C VAL A 84 5.44 -2.56 6.59
N ALA A 85 5.63 -3.36 7.64
CA ALA A 85 5.18 -3.02 8.98
C ALA A 85 5.85 -1.74 9.51
N GLU A 86 7.13 -1.51 9.21
CA GLU A 86 7.81 -0.29 9.64
C GLU A 86 7.31 0.95 8.89
N VAL A 87 7.07 0.84 7.58
CA VAL A 87 6.43 1.91 6.79
C VAL A 87 5.06 2.26 7.37
N MET A 88 4.24 1.26 7.71
CA MET A 88 2.94 1.48 8.36
C MET A 88 3.08 2.23 9.69
N ARG A 89 4.05 1.85 10.53
CA ARG A 89 4.32 2.56 11.79
C ARG A 89 4.80 4.00 11.53
N ALA A 90 5.59 4.24 10.49
CA ALA A 90 6.01 5.59 10.09
C ALA A 90 4.82 6.48 9.73
N MET A 91 3.91 5.97 8.92
CA MET A 91 2.68 6.68 8.56
C MET A 91 1.82 6.98 9.78
N MET A 92 1.67 6.01 10.69
CA MET A 92 0.95 6.18 11.95
C MET A 92 1.52 7.34 12.78
N ARG A 93 2.85 7.40 12.91
CA ARG A 93 3.51 8.45 13.69
C ARG A 93 3.35 9.83 13.10
N ARG A 94 3.45 9.94 11.77
CA ARG A 94 3.15 11.20 11.07
C ARG A 94 1.73 11.68 11.36
N ARG A 95 0.74 10.78 11.35
CA ARG A 95 -0.64 11.13 11.75
C ARG A 95 -0.73 11.60 13.20
N ARG A 96 -0.02 10.90 14.11
CA ARG A 96 0.06 11.30 15.53
C ARG A 96 0.62 12.70 15.70
N MET A 97 1.71 13.00 15.00
CA MET A 97 2.33 14.33 15.03
C MET A 97 1.41 15.40 14.45
N ASN A 98 0.64 15.05 13.42
CA ASN A 98 -0.33 15.95 12.80
C ASN A 98 -1.65 16.09 13.60
N GLY A 99 -1.79 15.40 14.75
CA GLY A 99 -3.05 15.37 15.51
C GLY A 99 -4.20 14.64 14.81
N THR A 100 -3.94 13.92 13.72
CA THR A 100 -4.94 13.17 12.95
C THR A 100 -5.02 11.69 13.37
N LEU A 101 -4.36 11.32 14.47
CA LEU A 101 -4.40 9.94 14.99
C LEU A 101 -5.64 9.66 15.84
N ASP A 102 -6.28 10.67 16.44
CA ASP A 102 -7.48 10.47 17.25
C ASP A 102 -8.67 9.96 16.43
N GLU A 103 -8.53 9.93 15.10
CA GLU A 103 -9.43 9.25 14.17
C GLU A 103 -9.21 7.71 14.11
N LEU A 104 -8.03 7.18 14.49
CA LEU A 104 -7.71 5.74 14.56
C LEU A 104 -6.51 5.43 15.50
N GLY A 105 -6.77 5.18 16.81
CA GLY A 105 -6.07 4.27 17.77
C GLY A 105 -4.55 4.42 18.10
N PRO A 106 -4.09 4.21 19.36
CA PRO A 106 -2.72 4.57 19.79
C PRO A 106 -1.66 3.47 19.56
N GLY A 107 -0.45 3.88 19.17
CA GLY A 107 0.73 3.03 19.03
C GLY A 107 1.99 3.73 19.54
N SER A 108 2.87 2.97 20.18
CA SER A 108 3.98 3.47 21.02
C SER A 108 5.38 3.17 20.46
N ARG A 109 6.27 4.16 20.68
CA ARG A 109 7.75 4.14 20.84
C ARG A 109 8.67 4.11 19.61
N ASP A 110 9.88 4.56 19.93
CA ASP A 110 10.89 5.38 19.22
C ASP A 110 11.64 4.70 18.07
N VAL A 111 12.00 5.48 17.05
CA VAL A 111 11.82 5.08 15.64
C VAL A 111 12.94 5.47 14.73
N GLU A 112 13.50 6.66 14.93
CA GLU A 112 14.50 7.18 14.02
C GLU A 112 15.74 6.30 14.01
N ALA A 113 16.09 5.71 15.17
CA ALA A 113 17.20 4.77 15.28
C ALA A 113 16.98 3.45 14.51
N ALA A 114 15.75 2.89 14.56
CA ALA A 114 15.44 1.60 13.93
C ALA A 114 15.28 1.70 12.41
N VAL A 115 14.75 2.84 11.91
CA VAL A 115 14.60 3.10 10.47
C VAL A 115 15.97 3.34 9.80
N ALA A 116 16.87 4.07 10.47
CA ALA A 116 18.21 4.32 9.97
C ALA A 116 19.07 3.04 9.89
N GLU A 117 18.92 2.14 10.85
CA GLU A 117 19.67 0.87 10.88
C GLU A 117 19.16 -0.14 9.84
N ALA A 118 17.84 -0.25 9.65
CA ALA A 118 17.26 -1.22 8.71
C ALA A 118 17.45 -0.85 7.23
N LEU A 119 17.50 0.45 6.91
CA LEU A 119 17.67 0.94 5.54
C LEU A 119 19.16 1.09 5.14
N ALA A 120 20.09 0.93 6.07
CA ALA A 120 21.53 1.10 5.81
C ALA A 120 22.15 0.02 4.90
N SER A 121 21.52 -1.16 4.79
CA SER A 121 21.99 -2.27 3.97
C SER A 121 21.32 -2.39 2.60
N HIS A 122 20.34 -1.53 2.31
CA HIS A 122 19.55 -1.60 1.09
C HIS A 122 20.13 -0.69 0.00
N PRO A 123 20.20 -1.16 -1.27
CA PRO A 123 20.63 -0.33 -2.37
C PRO A 123 19.75 0.91 -2.48
N THR A 124 20.39 2.06 -2.58
CA THR A 124 19.70 3.32 -2.87
C THR A 124 19.11 3.31 -4.28
N GLU A 125 18.09 4.13 -4.52
CA GLU A 125 17.48 4.29 -5.85
C GLU A 125 18.55 4.59 -6.93
N GLY A 126 19.55 5.41 -6.58
CA GLY A 126 20.67 5.71 -7.49
C GLY A 126 21.56 4.50 -7.81
N GLU A 127 21.78 3.58 -6.87
CA GLU A 127 22.53 2.35 -7.12
C GLU A 127 21.74 1.37 -8.00
N PHE A 128 20.42 1.35 -7.84
CA PHE A 128 19.52 0.57 -8.67
C PHE A 128 19.47 1.09 -10.12
N GLU A 129 19.41 2.41 -10.30
CA GLU A 129 19.47 3.05 -11.62
C GLU A 129 20.80 2.76 -12.33
N VAL A 130 21.93 2.88 -11.62
CA VAL A 130 23.26 2.56 -12.16
C VAL A 130 23.38 1.08 -12.56
N HIS A 131 22.79 0.17 -11.79
CA HIS A 131 22.75 -1.26 -12.13
C HIS A 131 21.94 -1.51 -13.41
N ASN A 132 20.76 -0.89 -13.54
CA ASN A 132 19.90 -1.03 -14.71
C ASN A 132 20.54 -0.44 -15.98
N ASP A 133 21.23 0.68 -15.87
CA ASP A 133 21.95 1.29 -16.99
C ASP A 133 23.14 0.45 -17.46
N ARG A 134 23.86 -0.19 -16.53
CA ARG A 134 24.93 -1.14 -16.88
C ARG A 134 24.37 -2.36 -17.61
N LYS A 135 23.24 -2.93 -17.17
CA LYS A 135 22.57 -4.05 -17.85
C LYS A 135 22.08 -3.67 -19.25
N ARG A 136 21.47 -2.49 -19.42
CA ARG A 136 20.99 -1.99 -20.72
C ARG A 136 22.14 -1.77 -21.71
N ARG A 137 23.31 -1.32 -21.24
CA ARG A 137 24.50 -1.17 -22.09
C ARG A 137 25.13 -2.51 -22.45
N ALA A 138 25.18 -3.48 -21.52
CA ALA A 138 25.71 -4.82 -21.78
C ALA A 138 24.89 -5.57 -22.85
N GLY A 139 23.55 -5.54 -22.76
CA GLY A 139 22.68 -6.21 -23.74
C GLY A 139 22.69 -5.60 -25.16
N ARG A 140 23.24 -4.39 -25.33
CA ARG A 140 23.34 -3.73 -26.65
C ARG A 140 24.61 -4.10 -27.41
N ILE A 141 25.64 -4.60 -26.72
CA ILE A 141 26.91 -5.01 -27.32
C ILE A 141 26.82 -6.42 -27.94
N GLU A 142 25.97 -7.29 -27.38
CA GLU A 142 25.77 -8.66 -27.88
C GLU A 142 24.92 -8.77 -29.16
N GLN A 143 24.27 -7.70 -29.63
CA GLN A 143 23.50 -7.69 -30.89
C GLN A 143 24.28 -7.20 -32.11
N TYR A 144 25.55 -6.82 -31.96
CA TYR A 144 26.44 -6.36 -33.04
C TYR A 144 27.83 -7.02 -33.01
N GLY A 145 27.92 -8.27 -32.56
CA GLY A 145 29.12 -9.11 -32.59
C GLY A 145 28.86 -10.42 -33.30
#